data_AF-A0A558AG07-F1
#
_entry.id   AF-A0A558AG07-F1
#
_cell.length_a   1.000
_cell.length_b   1.000
_cell.length_c   1.000
_cell.angle_alpha   90.00
_cell.angle_beta   90.00
_cell.angle_gamma   90.00
#
_symmetry.space_group_name_H-M   'P 1'
#
loop_
_entity.id
_entity.type
_entity.pdbx_description
1 polymer ?
#
loop_
_entity_poly.entity_id
_entity_poly.type
_entity_poly.pdbx_seq_one_letter_code
_entity_poly.pdbx_strand_id
1 'polypeptide(L)'
;MDLLHMVLRPIIVGALVAFVSWLSITVRKRKVARAEAAAPAPVEDRSQTLLRQAQQFDSERDSLEAQGQRPEALARARAAADSWRQLAHLRPGRFQTELQAALTRLDHLQKTAGHA
;
A
#
# COMPACT_ATOMS: atom_id res chain seq x y z
N MET A 1 -55.42 -38.11 6.37
CA MET A 1 -55.50 -36.66 6.64
C MET A 1 -54.87 -36.43 8.01
N ASP A 2 -53.99 -35.43 8.11
CA ASP A 2 -53.44 -34.87 9.37
C ASP A 2 -52.27 -35.56 10.10
N LEU A 3 -51.18 -35.89 9.39
CA LEU A 3 -49.84 -35.93 10.03
C LEU A 3 -48.71 -35.29 9.19
N LEU A 4 -48.90 -35.15 7.87
CA LEU A 4 -47.88 -34.60 6.96
C LEU A 4 -47.78 -33.06 6.94
N HIS A 5 -48.70 -32.34 7.58
CA HIS A 5 -48.74 -30.86 7.55
C HIS A 5 -48.39 -30.19 8.89
N MET A 6 -48.20 -30.96 9.97
CA MET A 6 -47.94 -30.41 11.32
C MET A 6 -46.45 -30.29 11.67
N VAL A 7 -45.59 -31.16 11.10
CA VAL A 7 -44.14 -31.15 11.42
C VAL A 7 -43.32 -30.37 10.38
N LEU A 8 -43.94 -29.94 9.29
CA LEU A 8 -43.23 -29.29 8.18
C LEU A 8 -43.02 -27.77 8.39
N ARG A 9 -43.80 -27.14 9.28
CA ARG A 9 -43.68 -25.70 9.57
C ARG A 9 -42.47 -25.30 10.45
N PRO A 10 -42.04 -26.06 11.48
CA PRO A 10 -40.92 -25.62 12.33
C PRO A 10 -39.53 -25.92 11.75
N ILE A 11 -39.36 -26.95 10.90
CA ILE A 11 -38.06 -27.28 10.30
C ILE A 11 -37.64 -26.19 9.31
N ILE A 12 -38.59 -25.64 8.55
CA ILE A 12 -38.33 -24.55 7.62
C ILE A 12 -37.82 -23.31 8.37
N VAL A 13 -38.37 -23.00 9.55
CA VAL A 13 -37.93 -21.85 10.36
C VAL A 13 -36.53 -22.09 10.94
N GLY A 14 -36.26 -23.29 11.48
CA GLY A 14 -34.93 -23.64 11.99
C GLY A 14 -33.86 -23.65 10.90
N ALA A 15 -34.19 -24.18 9.72
CA ALA A 15 -33.32 -24.19 8.55
C ALA A 15 -33.09 -22.76 8.01
N LEU A 16 -34.10 -21.89 8.03
CA LEU A 16 -33.95 -20.48 7.64
C LEU A 16 -33.02 -19.73 8.59
N VAL A 17 -33.13 -19.95 9.90
CA VAL A 17 -32.25 -19.32 10.89
C VAL A 17 -30.81 -19.83 10.73
N ALA A 18 -30.61 -21.14 10.57
CA ALA A 18 -29.29 -21.71 10.32
C ALA A 18 -28.72 -21.26 8.96
N PHE A 19 -29.55 -21.18 7.93
CA PHE A 19 -29.16 -20.72 6.60
C PHE A 19 -28.84 -19.23 6.59
N VAL A 20 -29.61 -18.39 7.27
CA VAL A 20 -29.31 -16.96 7.46
C VAL A 20 -28.00 -16.79 8.24
N SER A 21 -27.75 -17.62 9.26
CA SER A 21 -26.50 -17.60 10.03
C SER A 21 -25.29 -18.08 9.19
N TRP A 22 -25.46 -19.14 8.38
CA TRP A 22 -24.45 -19.64 7.44
C TRP A 22 -24.18 -18.63 6.31
N LEU A 23 -25.23 -18.03 5.74
CA LEU A 23 -25.14 -16.99 4.73
C LEU A 23 -24.48 -15.73 5.29
N SER A 24 -24.63 -15.46 6.60
CA SER A 24 -23.94 -14.36 7.28
C SER A 24 -22.44 -14.59 7.41
N ILE A 25 -21.96 -15.83 7.59
CA ILE A 25 -20.52 -16.15 7.63
C ILE A 25 -19.89 -16.02 6.24
N THR A 26 -20.59 -16.42 5.17
CA THR A 26 -20.09 -16.27 3.79
C THR A 26 -20.17 -14.83 3.28
N VAL A 27 -21.17 -14.04 3.70
CA VAL A 27 -21.32 -12.63 3.30
C VAL A 27 -20.57 -11.66 4.24
N ARG A 28 -20.11 -12.11 5.42
CA ARG A 28 -19.24 -11.29 6.31
C ARG A 28 -17.90 -10.95 5.69
N LYS A 29 -17.41 -11.68 4.67
CA LYS A 29 -16.28 -11.20 3.87
C LYS A 29 -16.60 -9.96 3.01
N ARG A 30 -17.88 -9.61 2.83
CA ARG A 30 -18.32 -8.49 1.99
C ARG A 30 -18.81 -7.25 2.74
N LYS A 31 -19.31 -7.37 3.97
CA LYS A 31 -19.73 -6.19 4.75
C LYS A 31 -18.62 -5.57 5.59
N VAL A 32 -17.58 -6.32 5.96
CA VAL A 32 -16.32 -5.70 6.38
C VAL A 32 -15.75 -4.92 5.19
N ALA A 33 -15.82 -5.46 3.96
CA ALA A 33 -15.44 -4.74 2.74
C ALA A 33 -16.33 -3.52 2.36
N ARG A 34 -17.56 -3.37 2.89
CA ARG A 34 -18.44 -2.22 2.57
C ARG A 34 -18.43 -1.14 3.65
N ALA A 35 -18.20 -1.52 4.91
CA ALA A 35 -17.85 -0.58 5.98
C ALA A 35 -16.39 -0.10 5.85
N GLU A 36 -15.48 -0.96 5.34
CA GLU A 36 -14.15 -0.57 4.84
C GLU A 36 -14.23 0.20 3.50
N ALA A 37 -15.25 0.01 2.67
CA ALA A 37 -15.46 0.90 1.51
C ALA A 37 -15.98 2.29 1.90
N ALA A 38 -16.43 2.46 3.14
CA ALA A 38 -16.69 3.76 3.76
C ALA A 38 -15.52 4.22 4.64
N ALA A 39 -14.47 3.41 4.80
CA ALA A 39 -13.15 3.95 5.07
C ALA A 39 -12.64 4.58 3.76
N PRO A 40 -12.02 5.75 3.81
CA PRO A 40 -11.51 6.41 2.60
C PRO A 40 -10.64 5.43 1.82
N ALA A 41 -10.81 5.39 0.50
CA ALA A 41 -10.04 4.55 -0.43
C ALA A 41 -8.60 4.34 0.07
N PRO A 42 -8.07 3.10 0.07
CA PRO A 42 -6.84 2.74 0.76
C PRO A 42 -5.72 3.72 0.40
N VAL A 43 -5.45 4.64 1.32
CA VAL A 43 -4.34 5.58 1.26
C VAL A 43 -2.97 4.85 1.24
N GLU A 44 -2.99 3.53 1.43
CA GLU A 44 -1.86 2.60 1.44
C GLU A 44 -1.43 2.07 0.05
N ASP A 45 -2.21 2.20 -1.03
CA ASP A 45 -1.80 1.69 -2.36
C ASP A 45 -0.84 2.67 -3.07
N ARG A 46 -1.15 3.98 -2.97
CA ARG A 46 -0.28 5.04 -3.52
C ARG A 46 1.05 5.13 -2.78
N SER A 47 1.06 4.95 -1.46
CA SER A 47 2.30 4.95 -0.68
C SER A 47 3.15 3.73 -1.01
N GLN A 48 2.57 2.55 -1.21
CA GLN A 48 3.31 1.36 -1.65
C GLN A 48 3.91 1.54 -3.05
N THR A 49 3.16 2.15 -3.98
CA THR A 49 3.66 2.44 -5.32
C THR A 49 4.82 3.44 -5.29
N LEU A 50 4.69 4.53 -4.53
CA LEU A 50 5.76 5.50 -4.34
C LEU A 50 6.99 4.90 -3.64
N LEU A 51 6.79 4.00 -2.67
CA LEU A 51 7.87 3.31 -1.99
C LEU A 51 8.68 2.46 -2.96
N ARG A 52 8.01 1.67 -3.81
CA ARG A 52 8.69 0.87 -4.83
C ARG A 52 9.45 1.74 -5.82
N GLN A 53 8.85 2.86 -6.27
CA GLN A 53 9.52 3.81 -7.16
C GLN A 53 10.78 4.41 -6.50
N ALA A 54 10.67 4.84 -5.25
CA ALA A 54 11.79 5.42 -4.53
C ALA A 54 12.95 4.42 -4.37
N GLN A 55 12.63 3.19 -4.00
CA GLN A 55 13.62 2.10 -3.88
C GLN A 55 14.27 1.77 -5.23
N GLN A 56 13.47 1.72 -6.31
CA GLN A 56 13.99 1.48 -7.64
C GLN A 56 14.99 2.59 -8.05
N PHE A 57 14.65 3.85 -7.83
CA PHE A 57 15.55 4.96 -8.13
C PHE A 57 16.83 4.94 -7.27
N ASP A 58 16.73 4.51 -6.01
CA ASP A 58 17.89 4.31 -5.15
C ASP A 58 18.82 3.22 -5.71
N SER A 59 18.27 2.06 -6.11
CA SER A 59 19.05 0.98 -6.72
C SER A 59 19.66 1.39 -8.07
N GLU A 60 18.91 2.07 -8.91
CA GLU A 60 19.40 2.58 -10.20
C GLU A 60 20.53 3.58 -9.97
N ARG A 61 20.38 4.53 -9.04
CA ARG A 61 21.44 5.46 -8.66
C ARG A 61 22.71 4.72 -8.27
N ASP A 62 22.60 3.75 -7.37
CA ASP A 62 23.77 3.02 -6.85
C ASP A 62 24.49 2.27 -7.98
N SER A 63 23.73 1.69 -8.91
CA SER A 63 24.31 1.05 -10.09
C SER A 63 25.00 2.02 -11.05
N LEU A 64 24.45 3.23 -11.23
CA LEU A 64 25.01 4.27 -12.10
C LEU A 64 26.25 4.91 -11.47
N GLU A 65 26.24 5.09 -10.16
CA GLU A 65 27.37 5.59 -9.39
C GLU A 65 28.56 4.63 -9.49
N ALA A 66 28.31 3.33 -9.33
CA ALA A 66 29.32 2.29 -9.52
C ALA A 66 29.88 2.23 -10.95
N GLN A 67 29.09 2.60 -11.95
CA GLN A 67 29.50 2.69 -13.36
C GLN A 67 30.22 4.02 -13.69
N GLY A 68 30.32 4.95 -12.74
CA GLY A 68 30.88 6.28 -12.97
C GLY A 68 29.97 7.23 -13.77
N GLN A 69 28.71 6.84 -14.02
CA GLN A 69 27.70 7.63 -14.71
C GLN A 69 27.09 8.68 -13.77
N ARG A 70 27.93 9.62 -13.33
CA ARG A 70 27.61 10.67 -12.34
C ARG A 70 26.37 11.50 -12.70
N PRO A 71 26.18 12.02 -13.92
CA PRO A 71 25.02 12.87 -14.21
C PRO A 71 23.71 12.07 -14.18
N GLU A 72 23.70 10.84 -14.66
CA GLU A 72 22.53 9.95 -14.59
C GLU A 72 22.24 9.53 -13.16
N ALA A 73 23.27 9.19 -12.37
CA ALA A 73 23.13 8.89 -10.95
C ALA A 73 22.51 10.07 -10.18
N LEU A 74 22.93 11.29 -10.49
CA LEU A 74 22.37 12.51 -9.90
C LEU A 74 20.88 12.67 -10.24
N ALA A 75 20.50 12.42 -11.49
CA ALA A 75 19.09 12.46 -11.90
C ALA A 75 18.24 11.43 -11.15
N ARG A 76 18.75 10.20 -10.95
CA ARG A 76 18.05 9.16 -10.17
C ARG A 76 17.98 9.48 -8.69
N ALA A 77 19.03 10.05 -8.11
CA ALA A 77 19.02 10.51 -6.72
C ALA A 77 17.98 11.61 -6.48
N ARG A 78 17.78 12.52 -7.45
CA ARG A 78 16.73 13.55 -7.40
C ARG A 78 15.33 12.92 -7.42
N ALA A 79 15.08 12.00 -8.35
CA ALA A 79 13.81 11.30 -8.46
C ALA A 79 13.46 10.46 -7.20
N ALA A 80 14.48 9.83 -6.59
CA ALA A 80 14.32 9.14 -5.31
C ALA A 80 13.93 10.14 -4.20
N ALA A 81 14.65 11.25 -4.05
CA ALA A 81 14.37 12.26 -3.03
C ALA A 81 12.96 12.87 -3.16
N ASP A 82 12.49 13.11 -4.40
CA ASP A 82 11.14 13.59 -4.65
C ASP A 82 10.07 12.56 -4.28
N SER A 83 10.32 11.27 -4.56
CA SER A 83 9.42 10.17 -4.17
C SER A 83 9.35 10.01 -2.65
N TRP A 84 10.50 10.05 -1.96
CA TRP A 84 10.57 10.04 -0.50
C TRP A 84 9.90 11.25 0.13
N ARG A 85 9.96 12.43 -0.51
CA ARG A 85 9.26 13.63 -0.06
C ARG A 85 7.74 13.48 -0.15
N GLN A 86 7.25 12.90 -1.24
CA GLN A 86 5.81 12.59 -1.38
C GLN A 86 5.37 11.58 -0.31
N LEU A 87 6.17 10.55 -0.04
CA LEU A 87 5.91 9.59 1.04
C LEU A 87 5.87 10.25 2.42
N ALA A 88 6.84 11.11 2.72
CA ALA A 88 6.88 11.86 3.97
C ALA A 88 5.69 12.82 4.13
N HIS A 89 5.14 13.33 3.03
CA HIS A 89 3.91 14.12 3.06
C HIS A 89 2.67 13.26 3.35
N LEU A 90 2.60 12.05 2.77
CA LEU A 90 1.49 11.11 3.00
C LEU A 90 1.48 10.51 4.42
N ARG A 91 2.66 10.28 4.99
CA ARG A 91 2.84 9.74 6.35
C ARG A 91 3.98 10.48 7.06
N PRO A 92 3.71 11.70 7.56
CA PRO A 92 4.70 12.46 8.34
C PRO A 92 5.17 11.63 9.53
N GLY A 93 6.48 11.55 9.72
CA GLY A 93 7.11 10.81 10.83
C GLY A 93 7.57 9.39 10.48
N ARG A 94 6.92 8.69 9.53
CA ARG A 94 7.39 7.35 9.12
C ARG A 94 8.58 7.43 8.16
N PHE A 95 8.49 8.28 7.14
CA PHE A 95 9.45 8.30 6.03
C PHE A 95 10.45 9.45 6.09
N GLN A 96 10.51 10.15 7.24
CA GLN A 96 11.39 11.31 7.38
C GLN A 96 12.86 10.90 7.38
N THR A 97 13.19 9.76 8.00
CA THR A 97 14.56 9.24 8.05
C THR A 97 15.06 8.85 6.66
N GLU A 98 14.22 8.17 5.88
CA GLU A 98 14.51 7.75 4.50
C GLU A 98 14.66 8.96 3.57
N LEU A 99 13.80 9.97 3.75
CA LEU A 99 13.94 11.25 3.04
C LEU A 99 15.28 11.93 3.35
N GLN A 100 15.67 12.02 4.64
CA GLN A 100 16.96 12.61 5.01
C GLN A 100 18.11 11.85 4.37
N ALA A 101 18.08 10.51 4.43
CA ALA A 101 19.11 9.68 3.78
C ALA A 101 19.19 9.92 2.26
N ALA A 102 18.05 10.00 1.57
CA ALA A 102 18.01 10.31 0.15
C ALA A 102 18.59 11.70 -0.18
N LEU A 103 18.29 12.71 0.65
CA LEU A 103 18.82 14.06 0.51
C LEU A 103 20.33 14.13 0.76
N THR A 104 20.85 13.42 1.78
CA THR A 104 22.30 13.34 2.04
C THR A 104 23.04 12.73 0.86
N ARG A 105 22.52 11.66 0.27
CA ARG A 105 23.14 11.03 -0.92
C ARG A 105 23.09 11.95 -2.14
N LEU A 106 22.00 12.67 -2.32
CA LEU A 106 21.88 13.65 -3.39
C LEU A 106 22.91 14.78 -3.22
N ASP A 107 23.04 15.35 -2.03
CA ASP A 107 24.04 16.39 -1.73
C ASP A 107 25.46 15.89 -1.99
N HIS A 108 25.78 14.67 -1.58
CA HIS A 108 27.06 14.04 -1.87
C HIS A 108 27.33 13.96 -3.38
N LEU A 109 26.35 13.50 -4.17
CA LEU A 109 26.48 13.42 -5.63
C LEU A 109 26.64 14.80 -6.29
N GLN A 110 25.87 15.79 -5.84
CA GLN A 110 25.98 17.17 -6.32
C GLN A 110 27.36 17.75 -6.05
N LYS A 111 27.89 17.54 -4.83
CA LYS A 111 29.24 17.96 -4.48
C LYS A 111 30.26 17.29 -5.40
N THR A 112 30.23 15.97 -5.56
CA THR A 112 31.19 15.28 -6.44
C THR A 112 31.08 15.74 -7.90
N ALA A 113 29.89 16.09 -8.39
CA ALA A 113 29.71 16.59 -9.75
C ALA A 113 30.18 18.05 -9.93
N GLY A 114 30.14 18.87 -8.89
CA GLY A 114 30.63 20.25 -8.92
C GLY A 114 32.15 20.39 -8.74
N HIS A 115 32.84 19.31 -8.33
CA HIS A 115 34.31 19.27 -8.24
C HIS A 115 34.97 18.59 -9.46
N ALA A 116 34.18 18.16 -10.45
CA ALA A 116 34.63 17.57 -11.71
C ALA A 116 34.71 18.64 -12.81
#